data_AF-A0A7J2UTP2-F1
#
_entry.id   AF-A0A7J2UTP2-F1
#
_cell.length_a   1.000
_cell.length_b   1.000
_cell.length_c   1.000
_cell.angle_alpha   90.00
_cell.angle_beta   90.00
_cell.angle_gamma   90.00
#
_symmetry.space_group_name_H-M   'P 1'
#
loop_
_entity.id
_entity.type
_entity.pdbx_description
1 polymer ?
#
loop_
_entity_poly.entity_id
_entity_poly.type
_entity_poly.pdbx_seq_one_letter_code
_entity_poly.pdbx_strand_id
1 'polypeptide(L)'
;MLRDKQELVRDDKIEWLAKSIFREFPEEVQGLKFHVLDCGCIYYQRVFRDGTLDPRISVYRDAGRGTCDICMLKAVHWRQMVRDIVVVYNLKFEVTFSGDPAVRGKP
;
A
#
# COMPACT_ATOMS: atom_id res chain seq x y z
N MET A 1 7.84 23.53 0.24
CA MET A 1 7.64 23.55 1.72
C MET A 1 6.26 23.06 2.17
N LEU A 2 5.13 23.64 1.74
CA LEU A 2 3.78 23.13 2.14
C LEU A 2 3.38 21.81 1.46
N ARG A 3 3.78 21.61 0.19
CA ARG A 3 3.54 20.35 -0.54
C ARG A 3 4.33 19.19 0.06
N ASP A 4 5.61 19.41 0.34
CA ASP A 4 6.52 18.39 0.90
C ASP A 4 6.04 17.86 2.25
N LYS A 5 5.54 18.73 3.15
CA LYS A 5 4.95 18.30 4.43
C LYS A 5 3.66 17.49 4.25
N GLN A 6 2.87 17.78 3.23
CA GLN A 6 1.64 17.05 2.92
C GLN A 6 1.91 15.70 2.27
N GLU A 7 2.99 15.54 1.50
CA GLU A 7 3.45 14.25 0.96
C GLU A 7 3.95 13.35 2.09
N LEU A 8 4.85 13.84 2.94
CA LEU A 8 5.39 13.06 4.05
C LEU A 8 4.32 12.49 5.01
N VAL A 9 3.33 13.32 5.39
CA VAL A 9 2.21 12.87 6.26
C VAL A 9 1.31 11.83 5.58
N ARG A 10 1.24 11.84 4.23
CA ARG A 10 0.49 10.83 3.48
C ARG A 10 1.24 9.50 3.42
N ASP A 11 2.55 9.56 3.24
CA ASP A 11 3.42 8.39 3.19
C ASP A 11 3.42 7.65 4.54
N ASP A 12 3.53 8.38 5.65
CA ASP A 12 3.47 7.80 7.01
C ASP A 12 2.14 7.05 7.26
N LYS A 13 1.02 7.61 6.80
CA LYS A 13 -0.31 6.99 6.95
C LYS A 13 -0.45 5.73 6.11
N ILE A 14 0.03 5.77 4.86
CA ILE A 14 0.00 4.62 3.96
C ILE A 14 0.89 3.50 4.50
N GLU A 15 2.09 3.83 4.98
CA GLU A 15 3.00 2.86 5.58
C GLU A 15 2.40 2.22 6.84
N TRP A 16 1.87 3.04 7.76
CA TRP A 16 1.22 2.54 8.97
C TRP A 16 0.04 1.62 8.66
N LEU A 17 -0.81 2.03 7.70
CA LEU A 17 -1.98 1.25 7.30
C LEU A 17 -1.55 -0.07 6.63
N ALA A 18 -0.53 -0.03 5.77
CA ALA A 18 0.01 -1.21 5.12
C ALA A 18 0.54 -2.22 6.15
N LYS A 19 1.37 -1.77 7.10
CA LYS A 19 1.88 -2.60 8.20
C LYS A 19 0.75 -3.21 9.03
N SER A 20 -0.28 -2.43 9.33
CA SER A 20 -1.42 -2.89 10.12
C SER A 20 -2.20 -3.99 9.40
N ILE A 21 -2.47 -3.83 8.10
CA ILE A 21 -3.19 -4.82 7.30
C ILE A 21 -2.36 -6.09 7.10
N PHE A 22 -1.06 -5.97 6.78
CA PHE A 22 -0.20 -7.14 6.64
C PHE A 22 -0.05 -7.93 7.94
N ARG A 23 -0.05 -7.26 9.09
CA ARG A 23 -0.04 -7.92 10.39
C ARG A 23 -1.33 -8.69 10.68
N GLU A 24 -2.47 -8.14 10.27
CA GLU A 24 -3.77 -8.79 10.45
C GLU A 24 -3.98 -9.98 9.49
N PHE A 25 -3.45 -9.87 8.27
CA PHE A 25 -3.65 -10.87 7.20
C PHE A 25 -2.33 -11.37 6.57
N PRO A 26 -1.40 -11.95 7.36
CA PRO A 26 -0.05 -12.28 6.90
C PRO A 26 0.00 -13.37 5.82
N GLU A 27 -0.99 -14.27 5.79
CA GLU A 27 -1.03 -15.41 4.87
C GLU A 27 -1.89 -15.18 3.63
N GLU A 28 -2.80 -14.20 3.68
CA GLU A 28 -3.78 -13.93 2.61
C GLU A 28 -3.31 -12.79 1.70
N VAL A 29 -2.69 -11.76 2.29
CA VAL A 29 -2.41 -10.50 1.60
C VAL A 29 -0.93 -10.37 1.29
N GLN A 30 -0.59 -10.34 0.00
CA GLN A 30 0.77 -10.20 -0.50
C GLN A 30 1.11 -8.75 -0.89
N GLY A 31 0.08 -7.95 -1.16
CA GLY A 31 0.24 -6.53 -1.45
C GLY A 31 -1.02 -5.73 -1.21
N LEU A 32 -0.89 -4.42 -1.34
CA LEU A 32 -1.94 -3.44 -1.16
C LEU A 32 -1.85 -2.40 -2.24
N LYS A 33 -3.00 -2.07 -2.83
CA LYS A 33 -3.14 -0.99 -3.79
C LYS A 33 -3.95 0.12 -3.14
N PHE A 34 -3.31 1.23 -2.83
CA PHE A 34 -3.90 2.43 -2.28
C PHE A 34 -4.26 3.41 -3.39
N HIS A 35 -5.42 4.02 -3.25
CA HIS A 35 -5.94 5.10 -4.06
C HIS A 35 -6.13 6.31 -3.16
N VAL A 36 -5.26 7.30 -3.30
CA VAL A 36 -5.32 8.53 -2.52
C VAL A 36 -6.15 9.54 -3.29
N LEU A 37 -7.25 9.98 -2.68
CA LEU A 37 -8.18 10.92 -3.29
C LEU A 37 -7.69 12.37 -3.10
N ASP A 38 -8.19 13.28 -3.95
CA ASP A 38 -8.00 14.73 -3.86
C ASP A 38 -8.35 15.32 -2.48
N CYS A 39 -9.39 14.78 -1.83
CA CYS A 39 -9.83 15.11 -0.48
C CYS A 39 -8.92 14.55 0.64
N GLY A 40 -7.91 13.75 0.28
CA GLY A 40 -6.98 13.09 1.20
C GLY A 40 -7.49 11.79 1.81
N CYS A 41 -8.68 11.32 1.43
CA CYS A 41 -9.15 9.99 1.82
C CYS A 41 -8.37 8.88 1.11
N ILE A 42 -8.23 7.74 1.78
CA ILE A 42 -7.46 6.59 1.26
C ILE A 42 -8.43 5.44 1.06
N TYR A 43 -8.54 5.01 -0.20
CA TYR A 43 -9.24 3.80 -0.59
C TYR A 43 -8.18 2.74 -0.84
N TYR A 44 -8.46 1.47 -0.57
CA TYR A 44 -7.50 0.41 -0.81
C TYR A 44 -8.13 -0.91 -1.24
N GLN A 45 -7.33 -1.70 -1.95
CA GLN A 45 -7.62 -3.08 -2.31
C GLN A 45 -6.48 -3.97 -1.85
N ARG A 46 -6.82 -5.17 -1.37
CA ARG A 46 -5.85 -6.21 -1.08
C ARG A 46 -5.43 -6.87 -2.39
N VAL A 47 -4.15 -7.18 -2.50
CA VAL A 47 -3.58 -8.03 -3.54
C VAL A 47 -3.30 -9.36 -2.87
N PHE A 48 -3.97 -10.42 -3.31
CA PHE A 48 -3.77 -11.76 -2.79
C PHE A 48 -2.45 -12.36 -3.30
N ARG A 49 -2.05 -13.49 -2.72
CA ARG A 49 -0.78 -14.17 -3.07
C ARG A 49 -0.67 -14.58 -4.53
N ASP A 50 -1.79 -14.89 -5.18
CA ASP A 50 -1.85 -15.20 -6.61
C ASP A 50 -1.77 -13.95 -7.51
N GLY A 51 -1.64 -12.76 -6.93
CA GLY A 51 -1.60 -11.48 -7.62
C GLY A 51 -2.98 -10.92 -7.98
N THR A 52 -4.07 -11.62 -7.67
CA THR A 52 -5.42 -11.12 -7.91
C THR A 52 -5.78 -10.00 -6.94
N LEU A 53 -6.57 -9.04 -7.43
CA LEU A 53 -7.10 -7.96 -6.60
C LEU A 53 -8.38 -8.42 -5.91
N ASP A 54 -8.50 -8.10 -4.63
CA ASP A 54 -9.76 -8.19 -3.91
C ASP A 54 -10.82 -7.37 -4.68
N PRO A 55 -11.94 -8.00 -5.11
CA PRO A 55 -13.00 -7.28 -5.82
C PRO A 55 -13.63 -6.18 -4.95
N ARG A 56 -13.47 -6.25 -3.62
CA ARG A 56 -13.96 -5.23 -2.69
C ARG A 56 -12.93 -4.12 -2.53
N ILE A 57 -13.45 -2.90 -2.50
CA ILE A 57 -12.69 -1.70 -2.17
C ILE A 57 -13.03 -1.30 -0.75
N SER A 58 -12.00 -1.19 0.09
CA SER A 58 -12.10 -0.72 1.46
C SER A 58 -11.75 0.76 1.55
N VAL A 59 -12.31 1.45 2.53
CA VAL A 59 -12.03 2.87 2.78
C VAL A 59 -11.42 3.00 4.15
N TYR A 60 -10.23 3.58 4.23
CA TYR A 60 -9.63 3.95 5.51
C TYR A 60 -10.21 5.28 5.98
N ARG A 61 -10.65 5.30 7.24
CA ARG A 61 -11.10 6.50 7.94
C ARG A 61 -10.31 6.64 9.22
N ASP A 62 -9.73 7.81 9.41
CA ASP A 62 -9.06 8.18 10.65
C ASP A 62 -10.11 8.25 11.77
N ALA A 63 -9.93 7.54 12.88
CA ALA A 63 -10.95 7.41 13.92
C ALA A 63 -11.35 8.76 14.54
N GLY A 64 -10.45 9.75 14.51
CA GLY A 64 -10.71 11.12 14.98
C GLY A 64 -11.39 12.03 13.95
N ARG A 65 -11.54 11.60 12.69
CA ARG A 65 -12.26 12.35 11.65
C ARG A 65 -13.56 11.62 11.30
N GLY A 66 -14.67 12.36 11.35
CA GLY A 66 -15.96 11.89 10.89
C GLY A 66 -15.98 11.55 9.40
N THR A 67 -17.17 11.29 8.86
CA THR A 67 -17.37 11.05 7.43
C THR A 67 -16.81 12.21 6.59
N CYS A 68 -16.17 11.89 5.46
CA CYS A 68 -15.75 12.90 4.51
C CYS A 68 -16.94 13.30 3.62
N ASP A 69 -17.38 14.55 3.72
CA ASP A 69 -18.53 15.07 2.95
C ASP A 69 -18.30 14.98 1.44
N ILE A 70 -17.07 15.19 0.98
CA ILE A 70 -16.72 15.08 -0.45
C ILE A 70 -16.91 13.64 -0.93
N CYS A 71 -16.41 12.66 -0.18
CA CYS A 71 -16.58 11.25 -0.50
C CYS A 71 -18.05 10.80 -0.40
N MET A 72 -18.83 11.37 0.53
CA MET A 72 -20.27 11.09 0.62
C MET A 72 -21.03 11.59 -0.61
N LEU A 73 -20.72 12.80 -1.09
CA LEU A 73 -21.36 13.39 -2.27
C LEU A 73 -20.93 12.71 -3.58
N LYS A 74 -19.68 12.24 -3.66
CA LYS A 74 -19.09 11.69 -4.88
C LYS A 74 -18.82 10.19 -4.82
N ALA A 75 -19.48 9.45 -3.93
CA ALA A 75 -19.20 8.03 -3.68
C ALA A 75 -19.18 7.17 -4.96
N VAL A 76 -20.03 7.49 -5.95
CA VAL A 76 -20.13 6.77 -7.23
C VAL A 76 -18.96 7.06 -8.18
N HIS A 77 -18.29 8.21 -8.04
CA HIS A 77 -17.25 8.69 -8.94
C HIS A 77 -15.87 8.81 -8.28
N TRP A 78 -15.65 8.14 -7.15
CA TRP A 78 -14.40 8.22 -6.40
C TRP A 78 -13.14 7.95 -7.26
N ARG A 79 -13.24 7.11 -8.31
CA ARG A 79 -12.14 6.85 -9.24
C ARG A 79 -11.63 8.10 -9.96
N GLN A 80 -12.51 9.05 -10.25
CA GLN A 80 -12.16 10.33 -10.88
C GLN A 80 -11.51 11.31 -9.90
N MET A 81 -11.62 11.04 -8.60
CA MET A 81 -11.03 11.83 -7.53
C MET A 81 -9.64 11.33 -7.14
N VAL A 82 -9.18 10.20 -7.70
CA VAL A 82 -7.87 9.63 -7.38
C VAL A 82 -6.79 10.57 -7.89
N ARG A 83 -6.00 11.07 -6.95
CA ARG A 83 -4.82 11.90 -7.22
C ARG A 83 -3.58 11.04 -7.40
N ASP A 84 -3.36 10.12 -6.45
CA ASP A 84 -2.16 9.28 -6.39
C ASP A 84 -2.55 7.80 -6.24
N ILE A 85 -1.76 6.91 -6.84
CA ILE A 85 -1.87 5.46 -6.64
C ILE A 85 -0.56 4.97 -6.06
N VAL A 86 -0.64 4.28 -4.92
CA VAL A 86 0.51 3.70 -4.23
C VAL A 86 0.31 2.20 -4.12
N VAL A 87 1.32 1.41 -4.51
CA VAL A 87 1.28 -0.04 -4.39
C VAL A 87 2.38 -0.48 -3.44
N VAL A 88 2.03 -1.27 -2.44
CA VAL A 88 2.95 -1.78 -1.42
C VAL A 88 2.90 -3.30 -1.44
N TYR A 89 4.06 -3.96 -1.49
CA TYR A 89 4.15 -5.42 -1.42
C TYR A 89 4.86 -5.85 -0.14
N ASN A 90 4.38 -6.92 0.48
CA ASN A 90 5.01 -7.53 1.64
C ASN A 90 5.93 -8.67 1.19
N LEU A 91 7.17 -8.35 0.84
CA LEU A 91 8.11 -9.31 0.27
C LEU A 91 9.25 -9.61 1.24
N LYS A 92 9.63 -10.89 1.30
CA LYS A 92 10.86 -11.35 1.97
C LYS A 92 11.71 -12.08 0.93
N PHE A 93 12.96 -11.66 0.79
CA PHE A 93 13.92 -12.30 -0.09
C PHE A 93 15.09 -12.82 0.74
N GLU A 94 15.56 -14.01 0.40
CA GLU A 94 16.83 -14.54 0.87
C GLU A 94 17.76 -14.63 -0.34
N VAL A 95 18.98 -14.13 -0.18
CA VAL A 95 19.99 -14.13 -1.25
C VAL A 95 21.17 -14.95 -0.76
N THR A 96 21.48 -16.02 -1.49
CA THR A 96 22.60 -16.91 -1.17
C THR A 96 23.62 -16.87 -2.30
N PHE A 97 24.87 -16.56 -1.95
CA PHE A 97 25.98 -16.60 -2.90
C PHE A 97 26.71 -17.93 -2.72
N SER A 98 26.52 -18.87 -3.66
CA SER A 98 27.42 -20.00 -3.79
C SER A 98 28.71 -19.51 -4.47
N GLY A 99 29.77 -19.30 -3.70
CA GLY A 99 31.10 -19.10 -4.27
C GLY A 99 31.47 -20.30 -5.13
N ASP A 100 31.81 -20.04 -6.39
CA ASP A 100 32.24 -21.07 -7.32
C ASP A 100 33.54 -21.71 -6.80
N PRO A 101 33.60 -23.03 -6.52
CA PRO A 101 34.81 -23.68 -6.02
C PRO A 101 35.96 -23.67 -7.04
N ALA A 102 35.72 -23.18 -8.27
CA ALA A 102 36.68 -23.17 -9.37
C ALA A 102 37.86 -22.18 -9.22
N VAL A 103 37.87 -21.29 -8.21
CA VAL A 103 38.96 -20.32 -8.00
C VAL A 103 39.77 -20.61 -6.72
N ARG A 104 40.02 -21.88 -6.40
CA ARG A 104 41.11 -22.27 -5.48
C ARG A 104 41.76 -23.56 -5.95
N GLY A 105 42.43 -23.48 -7.10
CA GLY A 105 43.20 -24.59 -7.62
C GLY A 105 44.15 -24.17 -8.73
N LYS A 106 45.28 -23.56 -8.35
CA LYS A 106 46.61 -23.98 -8.82
C LYS A 106 47.72 -23.26 -8.03
N PRO A 107 48.88 -23.94 -7.86
CA PRO A 107 49.91 -23.64 -6.87
C PRO A 107 50.70 -22.37 -7.17
#